data_AF-A0A8H7ULR1-F1
#
_entry.id   AF-A0A8H7ULR1-F1
#
_cell.length_a   1.000
_cell.length_b   1.000
_cell.length_c   1.000
_cell.angle_alpha   90.00
_cell.angle_beta   90.00
_cell.angle_gamma   90.00
#
_symmetry.space_group_name_H-M   'P 1'
#
loop_
_entity.id
_entity.type
_entity.pdbx_description
1 polymer ?
#
loop_
_entity_poly.entity_id
_entity_poly.type
_entity_poly.pdbx_seq_one_letter_code
_entity_poly.pdbx_strand_id
1 'polypeptide(L)'
;MVLDTDAGSEEQFISQLQSLKSLRKQTQALFELKSQIIANNETLETKKNLLEEMTTERRRLVKEKKMMMDMIQAIQRDIDTVTEGENSLQVECNNLEQSLQRLREAEYEPLQGRIVCKLGISGLDRLPNLQQETDAQLAKALEERRNTWQETEKANGQPSDRSTNEDTSSRRRPAGSGRRRGN
;
A
#
# COMPACT_ATOMS: atom_id res chain seq x y z
N MET A 1 -73.09 4.47 -86.43
CA MET A 1 -73.13 3.99 -85.03
C MET A 1 -71.98 3.03 -84.87
N VAL A 2 -71.24 3.12 -83.76
CA VAL A 2 -70.00 2.39 -83.42
C VAL A 2 -68.73 3.03 -84.01
N LEU A 3 -67.91 3.62 -83.14
CA LEU A 3 -66.43 3.63 -83.07
C LEU A 3 -65.92 4.79 -82.17
N ASP A 4 -66.42 4.92 -80.94
CA ASP A 4 -65.89 5.89 -79.94
C ASP A 4 -65.54 5.23 -78.59
N THR A 5 -65.54 3.89 -78.52
CA THR A 5 -65.27 3.12 -77.28
C THR A 5 -63.79 2.78 -77.08
N ASP A 6 -62.94 2.98 -78.09
CA ASP A 6 -61.54 2.54 -78.07
C ASP A 6 -60.61 3.58 -77.41
N ALA A 7 -60.78 4.86 -77.71
CA ALA A 7 -59.97 5.96 -77.14
C ALA A 7 -60.11 6.08 -75.61
N GLY A 8 -61.32 5.87 -75.07
CA GLY A 8 -61.56 5.86 -73.63
C GLY A 8 -60.95 4.64 -72.92
N SER A 9 -60.74 3.54 -73.64
CA SER A 9 -60.07 2.34 -73.11
C SER A 9 -58.55 2.53 -73.07
N GLU A 10 -57.97 3.13 -74.10
CA GLU A 10 -56.53 3.44 -74.16
C GLU A 10 -56.10 4.43 -73.07
N GLU A 11 -56.86 5.51 -72.84
CA GLU A 11 -56.57 6.46 -71.76
C GLU A 11 -56.64 5.81 -70.38
N GLN A 12 -57.59 4.90 -70.15
CA GLN A 12 -57.67 4.12 -68.92
C GLN A 12 -56.46 3.19 -68.75
N PHE A 13 -56.01 2.53 -69.82
CA PHE A 13 -54.80 1.70 -69.80
C PHE A 13 -53.55 2.53 -69.49
N ILE A 14 -53.41 3.71 -70.09
CA ILE A 14 -52.27 4.61 -69.83
C ILE A 14 -52.28 5.09 -68.37
N SER A 15 -53.45 5.48 -67.84
CA SER A 15 -53.61 5.89 -66.44
C SER A 15 -53.26 4.76 -65.47
N GLN A 16 -53.72 3.54 -65.74
CA GLN A 16 -53.37 2.35 -64.96
C GLN A 16 -51.85 2.07 -64.99
N LEU A 17 -51.21 2.19 -66.16
CA LEU A 17 -49.76 2.03 -66.28
C LEU A 17 -48.98 3.09 -65.49
N GLN A 18 -49.44 4.34 -65.50
CA GLN A 18 -48.83 5.42 -64.69
C GLN A 18 -48.99 5.15 -63.19
N SER A 19 -50.17 4.70 -62.77
CA SER A 19 -50.43 4.29 -61.38
C SER A 19 -49.51 3.14 -60.94
N LEU A 20 -49.37 2.10 -61.77
CA LEU A 20 -48.47 0.97 -61.47
C LEU A 20 -46.99 1.40 -61.41
N LYS A 21 -46.55 2.31 -62.29
CA LYS A 21 -45.19 2.89 -62.23
C LYS A 21 -44.97 3.68 -60.93
N SER A 22 -45.96 4.47 -60.50
CA SER A 22 -45.91 5.19 -59.23
C SER A 22 -45.84 4.23 -58.04
N LEU A 23 -46.71 3.21 -58.02
CA LEU A 23 -46.75 2.19 -56.98
C LEU A 23 -45.42 1.43 -56.87
N ARG A 24 -44.78 1.11 -58.02
CA ARG A 24 -43.46 0.49 -58.04
C ARG A 24 -42.40 1.39 -57.40
N LYS A 25 -42.37 2.68 -57.73
CA LYS A 25 -41.43 3.65 -57.12
C LYS A 25 -41.64 3.76 -55.61
N GLN A 26 -42.89 3.86 -55.17
CA GLN A 26 -43.23 3.92 -53.74
C GLN A 26 -42.83 2.64 -53.01
N THR A 27 -43.08 1.47 -53.61
CA THR A 27 -42.68 0.17 -53.05
C THR A 27 -41.16 0.07 -52.90
N GLN A 28 -40.40 0.54 -53.90
CA GLN A 28 -38.95 0.55 -53.83
C GLN A 28 -38.44 1.49 -52.71
N ALA A 29 -38.95 2.72 -52.64
CA ALA A 29 -38.59 3.66 -51.58
C ALA A 29 -38.94 3.11 -50.19
N LEU A 30 -40.07 2.42 -50.06
CA LEU A 30 -40.46 1.76 -48.82
C LEU A 30 -39.49 0.63 -48.44
N PHE A 31 -39.00 -0.15 -49.41
CA PHE A 31 -38.01 -1.18 -49.15
C PHE A 31 -36.68 -0.59 -48.69
N GLU A 32 -36.19 0.46 -49.36
CA GLU A 32 -34.98 1.17 -48.98
C GLU A 32 -35.09 1.76 -47.56
N LEU A 33 -36.23 2.37 -47.24
CA LEU A 33 -36.49 2.92 -45.91
C LEU A 33 -36.52 1.82 -44.84
N LYS A 34 -37.14 0.66 -45.12
CA LYS A 34 -37.16 -0.49 -44.21
C LYS A 34 -35.74 -1.00 -43.93
N SER A 35 -34.92 -1.15 -44.96
CA SER A 35 -33.52 -1.56 -44.80
C SER A 35 -32.73 -0.58 -43.96
N GLN A 36 -32.90 0.72 -44.17
CA GLN A 36 -32.26 1.76 -43.35
C GLN A 36 -32.72 1.70 -41.89
N ILE A 37 -34.01 1.52 -41.64
CA ILE A 37 -34.56 1.39 -40.28
C ILE A 37 -33.94 0.20 -39.55
N ILE A 38 -33.83 -0.96 -40.22
CA ILE A 38 -33.24 -2.17 -39.62
C ILE A 38 -31.76 -1.92 -39.27
N ALA A 39 -30.97 -1.42 -40.22
CA ALA A 39 -29.54 -1.15 -39.99
C ALA A 39 -29.31 -0.11 -38.88
N ASN A 40 -30.13 0.94 -38.84
CA ASN A 40 -30.07 1.96 -37.80
C ASN A 40 -30.46 1.39 -36.42
N ASN A 41 -31.43 0.47 -36.37
CA ASN A 41 -31.85 -0.17 -35.13
C ASN A 41 -30.74 -1.07 -34.56
N GLU A 42 -30.11 -1.90 -35.39
CA GLU A 42 -28.95 -2.71 -34.99
C GLU A 42 -27.80 -1.83 -34.46
N THR A 43 -27.51 -0.73 -35.17
CA THR A 43 -26.50 0.25 -34.72
C THR A 43 -26.91 0.94 -33.42
N LEU A 44 -28.19 1.19 -33.21
CA LEU A 44 -28.70 1.82 -32.00
C LEU A 44 -28.56 0.88 -30.79
N GLU A 45 -28.97 -0.38 -30.93
CA GLU A 45 -28.88 -1.37 -29.86
C GLU A 45 -27.44 -1.65 -29.45
N THR A 46 -26.52 -1.79 -30.42
CA THR A 46 -25.09 -1.92 -30.12
C THR A 46 -24.53 -0.72 -29.35
N LYS A 47 -24.91 0.50 -29.73
CA LYS A 47 -24.51 1.72 -29.01
C LYS A 47 -25.13 1.82 -27.62
N LYS A 48 -26.37 1.37 -27.41
CA LYS A 48 -27.00 1.33 -26.08
C LYS A 48 -26.26 0.38 -25.14
N ASN A 49 -25.90 -0.82 -25.62
CA ASN A 49 -25.14 -1.78 -24.83
C ASN A 49 -23.78 -1.22 -24.42
N LEU A 50 -23.05 -0.62 -25.38
CA LEU A 50 -21.77 0.02 -25.07
C LEU A 50 -21.93 1.19 -24.07
N LEU A 51 -22.99 1.98 -24.19
CA LEU A 51 -23.29 3.06 -23.25
C LEU A 51 -23.54 2.52 -21.84
N GLU A 52 -24.25 1.40 -21.72
CA GLU A 52 -24.48 0.74 -20.43
C GLU A 52 -23.18 0.24 -19.82
N GLU A 53 -22.34 -0.45 -20.59
CA GLU A 53 -21.01 -0.92 -20.17
C GLU A 53 -20.12 0.25 -19.70
N MET A 54 -20.05 1.33 -20.46
CA MET A 54 -19.27 2.52 -20.07
C MET A 54 -19.84 3.18 -18.81
N THR A 55 -21.16 3.12 -18.62
CA THR A 55 -21.82 3.66 -17.44
C THR A 55 -21.53 2.81 -16.19
N THR A 56 -21.54 1.49 -16.30
CA THR A 56 -21.21 0.59 -15.19
C THR A 56 -19.74 0.72 -14.80
N GLU A 57 -18.84 0.78 -15.79
CA GLU A 57 -17.41 0.95 -15.55
C GLU A 57 -17.11 2.29 -14.89
N ARG A 58 -17.73 3.38 -15.37
CA ARG A 58 -17.60 4.69 -14.71
C ARG A 58 -18.06 4.65 -13.24
N ARG A 59 -19.17 3.96 -12.94
CA ARG A 59 -19.64 3.82 -11.54
C ARG A 59 -18.65 3.02 -10.70
N ARG A 60 -18.05 1.97 -11.27
CA ARG A 60 -17.01 1.17 -10.61
C ARG A 60 -15.80 2.04 -10.25
N LEU A 61 -15.25 2.76 -11.23
CA LEU A 61 -14.10 3.64 -11.04
C LEU A 61 -14.36 4.74 -9.99
N VAL A 62 -15.58 5.29 -9.95
CA VAL A 62 -15.97 6.28 -8.92
C VAL A 62 -15.95 5.66 -7.51
N LYS A 63 -16.38 4.40 -7.35
CA LYS A 63 -16.32 3.70 -6.07
C LYS A 63 -14.87 3.43 -5.65
N GLU A 64 -14.03 2.96 -6.56
CA GLU A 64 -12.61 2.72 -6.32
C GLU A 64 -11.89 4.03 -5.93
N LYS A 65 -12.16 5.13 -6.65
CA LYS A 65 -11.65 6.46 -6.30
C LYS A 65 -12.04 6.86 -4.88
N LYS A 66 -13.30 6.64 -4.48
CA LYS A 66 -13.77 6.96 -3.13
C LYS A 66 -13.02 6.13 -2.08
N MET A 67 -12.92 4.82 -2.27
CA MET A 67 -12.18 3.94 -1.36
C MET A 67 -10.72 4.38 -1.20
N MET A 68 -10.04 4.72 -2.29
CA MET A 68 -8.67 5.23 -2.23
C MET A 68 -8.57 6.55 -1.47
N MET A 69 -9.52 7.46 -1.66
CA MET A 69 -9.56 8.72 -0.92
C MET A 69 -9.74 8.48 0.58
N ASP A 70 -10.62 7.55 0.97
CA ASP A 70 -10.86 7.20 2.37
C ASP A 70 -9.58 6.62 3.02
N MET A 71 -8.81 5.80 2.28
CA MET A 71 -7.51 5.28 2.75
C MET A 71 -6.47 6.39 2.92
N ILE A 72 -6.37 7.32 1.96
CA ILE A 72 -5.45 8.47 2.06
C ILE A 72 -5.78 9.32 3.28
N GLN A 73 -7.07 9.55 3.56
CA GLN A 73 -7.49 10.28 4.74
C GLN A 73 -7.15 9.53 6.04
N ALA A 74 -7.20 8.20 6.06
CA ALA A 74 -6.78 7.42 7.21
C ALA A 74 -5.27 7.60 7.48
N ILE A 75 -4.45 7.46 6.43
CA ILE A 75 -3.00 7.68 6.52
C ILE A 75 -2.69 9.10 7.02
N GLN A 76 -3.43 10.11 6.55
CA GLN A 76 -3.22 11.48 7.03
C GLN A 76 -3.48 11.61 8.53
N ARG A 77 -4.54 11.00 9.07
CA ARG A 77 -4.80 11.02 10.52
C ARG A 77 -3.71 10.32 11.32
N ASP A 78 -3.16 9.23 10.79
CA ASP A 78 -2.04 8.53 11.42
C ASP A 78 -0.79 9.40 11.45
N ILE A 79 -0.48 10.11 10.35
CA ILE A 79 0.61 11.09 10.28
C ILE A 79 0.41 12.20 11.30
N ASP A 80 -0.80 12.75 11.40
CA ASP A 80 -1.10 13.82 12.35
C ASP A 80 -0.88 13.34 13.80
N THR A 81 -1.33 12.13 14.13
CA THR A 81 -1.15 11.50 15.45
C THR A 81 0.34 11.31 15.78
N VAL A 82 1.13 10.82 14.82
CA VAL A 82 2.59 10.65 15.00
C VAL A 82 3.26 12.00 15.20
N THR A 83 2.88 13.00 14.41
CA THR A 83 3.43 14.37 14.49
C THR A 83 3.14 15.00 15.84
N GLU A 84 1.93 14.82 16.38
CA GLU A 84 1.58 15.26 17.73
C GLU A 84 2.45 14.57 18.79
N GLY A 85 2.66 13.25 18.66
CA GLY A 85 3.53 12.48 19.55
C GLY A 85 4.99 12.94 19.50
N GLU A 86 5.54 13.17 18.31
CA GLU A 86 6.90 13.70 18.12
C GLU A 86 7.06 15.07 18.77
N ASN A 87 6.11 15.97 18.57
CA ASN A 87 6.14 17.31 19.18
C ASN A 87 6.09 17.24 20.71
N SER A 88 5.26 16.35 21.28
CA SER A 88 5.19 16.14 22.74
C SER A 88 6.53 15.65 23.29
N LEU A 89 7.10 14.61 22.65
CA LEU A 89 8.39 14.05 23.06
C LEU A 89 9.52 15.07 22.93
N GLN A 90 9.52 15.91 21.89
CA GLN A 90 10.52 16.95 21.72
C GLN A 90 10.48 17.96 22.88
N VAL A 91 9.28 18.36 23.32
CA VAL A 91 9.11 19.26 24.46
C VAL A 91 9.59 18.60 25.75
N GLU A 92 9.24 17.34 25.98
CA GLU A 92 9.68 16.57 27.15
C GLU A 92 11.20 16.40 27.20
N CYS A 93 11.83 16.05 26.08
CA CYS A 93 13.28 15.97 25.96
C CYS A 93 13.95 17.30 26.32
N ASN A 94 13.49 18.41 25.73
CA ASN A 94 14.03 19.74 26.01
C ASN A 94 13.89 20.11 27.50
N ASN A 95 12.76 19.77 28.12
CA ASN A 95 12.53 20.03 29.55
C ASN A 95 13.46 19.18 30.43
N LEU A 96 13.65 17.91 30.09
CA LEU A 96 14.56 17.01 30.81
C LEU A 96 16.01 17.45 30.67
N GLU A 97 16.44 17.85 29.49
CA GLU A 97 17.79 18.39 29.25
C GLU A 97 18.05 19.63 30.10
N GLN A 98 17.11 20.58 30.11
CA GLN A 98 17.22 21.78 30.96
C GLN A 98 17.25 21.42 32.44
N SER A 99 16.43 20.47 32.88
CA SER A 99 16.41 20.02 34.27
C SER A 99 17.72 19.35 34.67
N LEU A 100 18.26 18.48 33.81
CA LEU A 100 19.54 17.81 34.04
C LEU A 100 20.69 18.81 34.07
N GLN A 101 20.69 19.80 33.17
CA GLN A 101 21.70 20.84 33.16
C GLN A 101 21.67 21.66 34.45
N ARG A 102 20.48 22.06 34.92
CA ARG A 102 20.33 22.76 36.20
C ARG A 102 20.82 21.93 37.38
N LEU A 103 20.40 20.67 37.49
CA LEU A 103 20.84 19.77 38.56
C LEU A 103 22.36 19.59 38.56
N ARG A 104 22.97 19.42 37.39
CA ARG A 104 24.42 19.23 37.26
C ARG A 104 25.18 20.50 37.63
N GLU A 105 24.87 21.62 36.97
CA GLU A 105 25.67 22.84 37.05
C GLU A 105 25.35 23.69 38.30
N ALA A 106 24.08 23.82 38.66
CA ALA A 106 23.66 24.73 39.73
C ALA A 106 23.64 24.05 41.12
N GLU A 107 23.41 22.75 41.18
CA GLU A 107 23.25 22.03 42.44
C GLU A 107 24.41 21.07 42.73
N TYR A 108 24.69 20.13 41.82
CA TYR A 108 25.64 19.05 42.04
C TYR A 108 27.10 19.54 42.11
N GLU A 109 27.61 20.17 41.05
CA GLU A 109 29.00 20.65 40.97
C GLU A 109 29.41 21.55 42.17
N PRO A 110 28.64 22.59 42.55
CA PRO A 110 29.01 23.41 43.70
C PRO A 110 28.95 22.66 45.02
N LEU A 111 28.01 21.74 45.19
CA LEU A 111 27.90 20.93 46.40
C LEU A 111 29.05 19.93 46.50
N GLN A 112 29.36 19.23 45.41
CA GLN A 112 30.48 18.30 45.32
C GLN A 112 31.80 19.03 45.61
N GLY A 113 32.02 20.21 45.03
CA GLY A 113 33.19 21.04 45.31
C GLY A 113 33.33 21.39 46.80
N ARG A 114 32.22 21.80 47.45
CA ARG A 114 32.20 22.09 48.90
C ARG A 114 32.52 20.86 49.75
N ILE A 115 31.95 19.70 49.41
CA ILE A 115 32.17 18.45 50.16
C ILE A 115 33.62 17.98 50.01
N VAL A 116 34.14 17.98 48.79
CA VAL A 116 35.53 17.60 48.51
C VAL A 116 36.51 18.51 49.26
N CYS A 117 36.25 19.82 49.30
CA CYS A 117 37.07 20.75 50.07
C CYS A 117 37.08 20.39 51.58
N LYS A 118 35.91 20.11 52.16
CA LYS A 118 35.80 19.71 53.58
C LYS A 118 36.49 18.38 53.89
N LEU A 119 36.33 17.37 53.02
CA LEU A 119 37.01 16.07 53.17
C LEU A 119 38.52 16.23 53.11
N GLY A 120 39.02 17.05 52.17
CA GLY A 120 40.44 17.36 52.04
C GLY A 120 41.02 18.03 53.30
N ILE A 121 40.30 18.98 53.91
CA ILE A 121 40.70 19.61 55.18
C ILE A 121 40.71 18.59 56.33
N SER A 122 39.79 17.63 56.31
CA SER A 122 39.60 16.65 57.39
C SER A 122 40.49 15.40 57.25
N GLY A 123 41.24 15.27 56.15
CA GLY A 123 42.06 14.09 55.85
C GLY A 123 41.26 12.82 55.57
N LEU A 124 39.97 12.95 55.22
CA LEU A 124 39.08 11.82 54.90
C LEU A 124 39.11 11.50 53.41
N ASP A 125 38.87 10.23 53.07
CA ASP A 125 38.82 9.76 51.69
C ASP A 125 37.71 10.42 50.87
N ARG A 126 37.97 10.57 49.58
CA ARG A 126 37.06 11.25 48.65
C ARG A 126 35.90 10.32 48.26
N LEU A 127 34.68 10.85 48.28
CA LEU A 127 33.50 10.15 47.79
C LEU A 127 33.59 9.90 46.27
N PRO A 128 32.97 8.83 45.76
CA PRO A 128 32.82 8.61 44.33
C PRO A 128 32.15 9.81 43.65
N ASN A 129 32.59 10.14 42.44
CA ASN A 129 31.93 11.18 41.65
C ASN A 129 30.73 10.63 40.87
N LEU A 130 29.92 11.53 40.31
CA LEU A 130 28.71 11.17 39.57
C LEU A 130 29.00 10.20 38.43
N GLN A 131 30.13 10.36 37.74
CA GLN A 131 30.52 9.46 36.63
C GLN A 131 30.79 8.03 37.13
N GLN A 132 31.49 7.89 38.26
CA GLN A 132 31.77 6.60 38.87
C GLN A 132 30.48 5.91 39.33
N GLU A 133 29.53 6.66 39.88
CA GLU A 133 28.22 6.13 40.24
C GLU A 133 27.40 5.72 39.02
N THR A 134 27.39 6.52 37.95
CA THR A 134 26.70 6.16 36.71
C THR A 134 27.29 4.92 36.05
N ASP A 135 28.61 4.80 36.03
CA ASP A 135 29.28 3.63 35.46
C ASP A 135 29.02 2.37 36.29
N ALA A 136 28.98 2.49 37.62
CA ALA A 136 28.62 1.39 38.51
C ALA A 136 27.17 0.93 38.32
N GLN A 137 26.22 1.86 38.15
CA GLN A 137 24.83 1.52 37.85
C GLN A 137 24.69 0.86 36.47
N LEU A 138 25.40 1.35 35.46
CA LEU A 138 25.41 0.74 34.13
C LEU A 138 25.99 -0.68 34.18
N ALA A 139 27.11 -0.87 34.88
CA ALA A 139 27.71 -2.18 35.09
C ALA A 139 26.72 -3.15 35.76
N LYS A 140 26.00 -2.68 36.78
CA LYS A 140 24.95 -3.47 37.45
C LYS A 140 23.81 -3.85 36.51
N ALA A 141 23.29 -2.90 35.73
CA ALA A 141 22.21 -3.16 34.78
C ALA A 141 22.63 -4.16 33.68
N LEU A 142 23.87 -4.05 33.19
CA LEU A 142 24.44 -5.00 32.23
C LEU A 142 24.63 -6.39 32.84
N GLU A 143 25.03 -6.47 34.11
CA GLU A 143 25.13 -7.73 34.86
C GLU A 143 23.76 -8.37 35.09
N GLU A 144 22.74 -7.61 35.48
CA GLU A 144 21.36 -8.08 35.61
C GLU A 144 20.82 -8.61 34.26
N ARG A 145 21.09 -7.91 33.16
CA ARG A 145 20.76 -8.38 31.81
C ARG A 145 21.49 -9.67 31.46
N ARG A 146 22.77 -9.80 31.80
CA ARG A 146 23.54 -11.04 31.56
C ARG A 146 22.99 -12.21 32.37
N ASN A 147 22.62 -11.99 33.63
CA ASN A 147 22.11 -13.03 34.52
C ASN A 147 20.73 -13.50 34.08
N THR A 148 19.83 -12.58 33.71
CA THR A 148 18.51 -12.93 33.14
C THR A 148 18.64 -13.75 31.86
N TRP A 149 19.58 -13.43 30.99
CA TRP A 149 19.88 -14.22 29.79
C TRP A 149 20.37 -15.63 30.14
N GLN A 150 21.30 -15.77 31.10
CA GLN A 150 21.79 -17.07 31.55
C GLN A 150 20.72 -17.92 32.25
N GLU A 151 19.80 -17.29 32.97
CA GLU A 151 18.65 -17.96 33.58
C GLU A 151 17.66 -18.43 32.52
N THR A 152 17.40 -17.64 31.48
CA THR A 152 16.58 -18.08 30.35
C THR A 152 17.21 -19.22 29.55
N GLU A 153 18.53 -19.22 29.35
CA GLU A 153 19.23 -20.35 28.70
C GLU A 153 19.20 -21.63 29.56
N LYS A 154 19.35 -21.50 30.88
CA LYS A 154 19.22 -22.64 31.81
C LYS A 154 17.79 -23.17 31.89
N ALA A 155 16.78 -22.30 31.79
CA ALA A 155 15.37 -22.70 31.77
C ALA A 155 14.93 -23.35 30.44
N ASN A 156 15.56 -22.98 29.32
CA ASN A 156 15.34 -23.59 28.00
C ASN A 156 16.30 -24.75 27.67
N GLY A 157 17.10 -25.20 28.64
CA GLY A 157 18.04 -26.32 28.48
C GLY A 157 17.34 -27.66 28.29
N GLN A 158 16.95 -27.99 27.05
CA GLN A 158 16.95 -29.38 26.61
C GLN A 158 18.37 -29.94 26.75
N PRO A 159 18.56 -31.14 27.34
CA PRO A 159 19.87 -31.77 27.37
C PRO A 159 20.18 -32.22 25.95
N SER A 160 20.98 -31.45 25.21
CA SER A 160 21.64 -31.99 24.03
C SER A 160 22.74 -32.91 24.54
N ASP A 161 22.39 -34.19 24.70
CA ASP A 161 23.32 -35.31 24.74
C ASP A 161 24.27 -35.18 23.54
N ARG A 162 25.46 -34.62 23.78
CA ARG A 162 26.57 -34.74 22.85
C ARG A 162 27.42 -35.92 23.31
N SER A 163 26.85 -37.10 23.06
CA SER A 163 27.52 -38.39 23.14
C SER A 163 28.85 -38.30 22.41
N THR A 164 29.94 -38.50 23.16
CA THR A 164 31.21 -38.97 22.64
C THR A 164 30.96 -40.29 21.91
N ASN A 165 31.24 -40.36 20.62
CA ASN A 165 31.51 -41.60 19.92
C ASN A 165 32.63 -41.34 18.91
N GLU A 166 33.83 -41.74 19.31
CA GLU A 166 34.78 -42.32 18.37
C GLU A 166 34.11 -43.56 17.75
N ASP A 167 34.13 -43.70 16.43
CA ASP A 167 35.05 -44.62 15.76
C ASP A 167 34.58 -45.03 14.34
N THR A 168 35.57 -45.13 13.46
CA THR A 168 35.66 -45.86 12.20
C THR A 168 34.84 -45.48 10.94
N SER A 169 35.66 -45.30 9.88
CA SER A 169 35.55 -45.89 8.54
C SER A 169 34.93 -45.10 7.39
N SER A 170 35.84 -44.57 6.58
CA SER A 170 35.99 -44.94 5.17
C SER A 170 34.76 -44.85 4.26
N ARG A 171 34.68 -43.75 3.48
CA ARG A 171 34.23 -43.82 2.07
C ARG A 171 34.59 -42.56 1.27
N ARG A 172 35.67 -42.70 0.50
CA ARG A 172 35.92 -42.18 -0.86
C ARG A 172 34.95 -41.10 -1.39
N ARG A 173 35.52 -39.95 -1.79
CA ARG A 173 35.01 -39.16 -2.92
C ARG A 173 36.16 -38.74 -3.85
N PRO A 174 36.06 -38.99 -5.17
CA PRO A 174 37.00 -38.50 -6.16
C PRO A 174 36.66 -37.05 -6.53
N ALA A 175 37.67 -36.21 -6.71
CA ALA A 175 37.52 -34.89 -7.29
C ALA A 175 37.43 -35.01 -8.82
N GLY A 176 36.19 -35.05 -9.33
CA GLY A 176 35.89 -34.98 -10.75
C GLY A 176 35.74 -33.53 -11.21
N SER A 177 36.53 -33.16 -12.21
CA SER A 177 36.45 -31.93 -12.99
C SER A 177 35.09 -31.74 -13.66
N GLY A 178 34.62 -30.49 -13.78
CA GLY A 178 33.44 -30.20 -14.62
C GLY A 178 33.09 -28.72 -14.75
N ARG A 179 33.62 -28.09 -15.79
CA ARG A 179 33.26 -26.75 -16.30
C ARG A 179 31.77 -26.65 -16.69
N ARG A 180 31.18 -25.46 -16.58
CA ARG A 180 30.30 -24.79 -17.58
C ARG A 180 29.93 -23.39 -17.07
N ARG A 181 30.46 -22.30 -17.64
CA ARG A 181 29.99 -21.54 -18.82
C ARG A 181 28.52 -21.10 -18.70
N GLY A 182 28.33 -19.79 -18.58
CA GLY A 182 27.14 -19.07 -19.02
C GLY A 182 27.62 -17.77 -19.67
N ASN A 183 27.37 -17.67 -20.98
CA ASN A 183 27.40 -16.46 -21.79
C ASN A 183 25.95 -16.19 -22.15
#